data_AF-A0A920VX05-F1
#
_entry.id   AF-A0A920VX05-F1
#
_cell.length_a   1.000
_cell.length_b   1.000
_cell.length_c   1.000
_cell.angle_alpha   90.00
_cell.angle_beta   90.00
_cell.angle_gamma   90.00
#
_symmetry.space_group_name_H-M   'P 1'
#
loop_
_entity.id
_entity.type
_entity.pdbx_description
1 polymer ?
#
loop_
_entity_poly.entity_id
_entity_poly.type
_entity_poly.pdbx_seq_one_letter_code
_entity_poly.pdbx_strand_id
1 'polypeptide(L)'
;MRQNVPKFGVPQRSFWRTWSNFTSYYVQDGVIPRSKLPEVLDEIKTIGKKKGLTVANVFHAGDGNLHPLILYDYENPEEVEKSHKIGEEILSACIRYGVPFRRTWNWY
;
A
#
# COMPACT_ATOMS: atom_id res chain seq x y z
N MET A 1 0.93 -11.44 -33.01
CA MET A 1 2.07 -10.59 -33.44
C MET A 1 2.53 -9.78 -32.24
N ARG A 2 3.75 -10.01 -31.73
CA ARG A 2 4.37 -9.21 -30.66
C ARG A 2 5.11 -8.04 -31.30
N GLN A 3 4.83 -6.82 -30.90
CA GLN A 3 5.63 -5.66 -31.33
C GLN A 3 6.88 -5.55 -30.45
N ASN A 4 8.03 -5.40 -31.11
CA ASN A 4 9.35 -5.20 -30.51
C ASN A 4 9.55 -3.72 -30.16
N VAL A 5 9.95 -3.43 -28.92
CA VAL A 5 10.37 -2.09 -28.47
C VAL A 5 11.85 -2.16 -28.04
N PRO A 6 12.71 -1.19 -28.38
CA PRO A 6 14.15 -1.30 -28.18
C PRO A 6 14.53 -1.18 -26.69
N LYS A 7 15.46 -2.02 -26.24
CA LYS A 7 15.99 -1.99 -24.86
C LYS A 7 17.15 -0.99 -24.77
N PHE A 8 16.90 0.18 -24.18
CA PHE A 8 17.96 1.04 -23.64
C PHE A 8 18.27 0.62 -22.19
N GLY A 9 19.56 0.42 -21.92
CA GLY A 9 20.08 -0.20 -20.72
C GLY A 9 19.95 0.67 -19.46
N VAL A 10 19.17 0.15 -18.51
CA VAL A 10 19.30 0.36 -17.06
C VAL A 10 18.94 -1.00 -16.43
N PRO A 11 19.53 -1.49 -15.33
CA PRO A 11 19.18 -2.79 -14.76
C PRO A 11 17.76 -2.80 -14.18
N GLN A 12 16.72 -2.93 -15.03
CA GLN A 12 15.31 -2.94 -14.64
C GLN A 12 14.87 -4.24 -13.94
N ARG A 13 15.79 -5.16 -13.60
CA ARG A 13 15.41 -6.49 -13.09
C ARG A 13 14.86 -6.48 -11.66
N SER A 14 15.25 -5.53 -10.81
CA SER A 14 14.81 -5.49 -9.40
C SER A 14 13.41 -4.92 -9.23
N PHE A 15 13.07 -3.89 -10.01
CA PHE A 15 11.80 -3.16 -9.84
C PHE A 15 10.59 -4.02 -10.22
N TRP A 16 10.67 -4.74 -11.35
CA TRP A 16 9.61 -5.62 -11.83
C TRP A 16 9.47 -6.91 -11.01
N ARG A 17 10.56 -7.45 -10.45
CA ARG A 17 10.52 -8.68 -9.63
C ARG A 17 9.79 -8.48 -8.30
N THR A 18 9.91 -7.30 -7.70
CA THR A 18 9.16 -6.96 -6.48
C THR A 18 7.66 -6.93 -6.76
N TRP A 19 7.23 -6.40 -7.91
CA TRP A 19 5.82 -6.37 -8.28
C TRP A 19 5.25 -7.73 -8.70
N SER A 20 6.03 -8.60 -9.34
CA SER A 20 5.57 -9.91 -9.82
C SER A 20 5.35 -10.96 -8.73
N ASN A 21 5.84 -10.72 -7.51
CA ASN A 21 5.76 -11.67 -6.40
C ASN A 21 4.50 -11.50 -5.53
N PHE A 22 3.75 -10.41 -5.72
CA PHE A 22 2.50 -10.20 -4.97
C PHE A 22 1.33 -10.59 -5.84
N THR A 23 0.59 -11.61 -5.41
CA THR A 23 -0.60 -12.12 -6.10
C THR A 23 -1.84 -11.31 -5.75
N SER A 24 -1.82 -10.56 -4.64
CA SER A 24 -2.98 -9.83 -4.12
C SER A 24 -2.60 -8.55 -3.37
N TYR A 25 -3.58 -7.65 -3.22
CA TYR A 25 -3.42 -6.42 -2.46
C TYR A 25 -4.69 -6.07 -1.68
N TYR A 26 -4.52 -5.58 -0.44
CA TYR A 26 -5.60 -5.14 0.43
C TYR A 26 -5.61 -3.62 0.49
N VAL A 27 -6.71 -2.98 0.09
CA VAL A 27 -6.83 -1.52 -0.04
C VAL A 27 -7.59 -0.93 1.12
N GLN A 28 -7.01 0.12 1.69
CA GLN A 28 -7.70 1.04 2.61
C GLN A 28 -7.98 2.36 1.90
N ASP A 29 -8.99 3.10 2.35
CA ASP A 29 -9.32 4.43 1.85
C ASP A 29 -9.50 5.38 3.04
N GLY A 30 -8.78 6.48 3.04
CA GLY A 30 -8.73 7.40 4.16
C GLY A 30 -8.26 8.77 3.72
N VAL A 31 -8.93 9.82 4.19
CA VAL A 31 -8.46 11.19 4.00
C VAL A 31 -7.53 11.52 5.16
N ILE A 32 -6.46 12.28 4.93
CA ILE A 32 -5.62 12.84 6.00
C ILE A 32 -5.33 14.32 5.73
N PRO A 33 -5.13 15.15 6.78
CA PRO A 33 -4.70 16.53 6.59
C PRO A 33 -3.39 16.57 5.78
N ARG A 34 -3.34 17.41 4.74
CA ARG A 34 -2.16 17.52 3.85
C ARG A 34 -0.87 17.83 4.61
N SER A 35 -0.96 18.61 5.69
CA SER A 35 0.16 18.94 6.57
C SER A 35 0.69 17.76 7.37
N LYS A 36 -0.02 16.63 7.39
CA LYS A 36 0.31 15.38 8.10
C LYS A 36 0.62 14.21 7.17
N LEU A 37 0.53 14.43 5.87
CA LEU A 37 0.78 13.40 4.85
C LEU A 37 2.19 12.78 4.96
N PRO A 38 3.28 13.55 5.12
CA PRO A 38 4.61 12.97 5.31
C PRO A 38 4.69 12.06 6.54
N GLU A 39 4.18 12.53 7.68
CA GLU A 39 4.22 11.78 8.94
C GLU A 39 3.42 10.46 8.86
N VAL A 40 2.24 10.50 8.24
CA VAL A 40 1.40 9.30 8.06
C VAL A 40 2.06 8.31 7.11
N LEU A 41 2.70 8.75 6.02
CA LEU A 41 3.38 7.87 5.08
C LEU A 41 4.56 7.14 5.74
N ASP A 42 5.32 7.83 6.59
CA ASP A 42 6.42 7.23 7.36
C ASP A 42 5.90 6.23 8.41
N GLU A 43 4.78 6.54 9.04
CA GLU A 43 4.12 5.63 9.99
C GLU A 43 3.62 4.35 9.29
N ILE A 44 2.95 4.48 8.14
CA ILE A 44 2.49 3.35 7.32
C ILE A 44 3.67 2.47 6.90
N LYS A 45 4.76 3.07 6.44
CA LYS A 45 5.98 2.35 6.07
C LYS A 45 6.55 1.56 7.25
N THR A 46 6.51 2.16 8.44
CA THR A 46 6.96 1.51 9.68
C THR A 46 6.05 0.34 10.06
N ILE A 47 4.73 0.50 9.96
CA ILE A 47 3.75 -0.56 10.22
C ILE A 47 3.98 -1.75 9.28
N GLY A 48 4.14 -1.51 7.98
CA GLY A 48 4.42 -2.56 6.99
C GLY A 48 5.73 -3.30 7.31
N LYS A 49 6.81 -2.56 7.56
CA LYS A 49 8.12 -3.13 7.91
C LYS A 49 8.07 -4.00 9.16
N LYS A 50 7.31 -3.60 10.20
CA LYS A 50 7.15 -4.37 11.44
C LYS A 50 6.51 -5.74 11.22
N LYS A 51 5.61 -5.85 10.24
CA LYS A 51 4.88 -7.11 9.95
C LYS A 51 5.40 -7.85 8.72
N GLY A 52 6.45 -7.34 8.08
CA GLY A 52 7.12 -7.98 6.97
C GLY A 52 6.38 -7.90 5.62
N LEU A 53 5.35 -7.05 5.51
CA LEU A 53 4.62 -6.83 4.25
C LEU A 53 4.92 -5.46 3.66
N THR A 54 4.89 -5.38 2.34
CA THR A 54 5.08 -4.12 1.63
C THR A 54 3.77 -3.35 1.57
N VAL A 55 3.79 -2.06 1.89
CA VAL A 55 2.64 -1.17 1.71
C VAL A 55 3.01 -0.14 0.65
N ALA A 56 2.37 -0.21 -0.51
CA ALA A 56 2.48 0.80 -1.55
C ALA A 56 1.41 1.88 -1.31
N ASN A 57 1.75 3.15 -1.47
CA ASN A 57 0.80 4.24 -1.22
C ASN A 57 0.44 4.92 -2.55
N VAL A 58 -0.85 5.01 -2.85
CA VAL A 58 -1.40 5.89 -3.89
C VAL A 58 -2.15 7.00 -3.17
N PHE A 59 -1.90 8.26 -3.50
CA PHE A 59 -2.59 9.37 -2.83
C PHE A 59 -2.83 10.55 -3.76
N HIS A 60 -3.93 11.25 -3.48
CA HIS A 60 -4.28 12.52 -4.09
C HIS A 60 -3.67 13.65 -3.24
N ALA A 61 -2.50 14.13 -3.62
CA ALA A 61 -1.79 15.18 -2.89
C ALA A 61 -2.61 16.49 -2.73
N GLY A 62 -3.58 16.71 -3.61
CA GLY A 62 -4.41 17.92 -3.65
C GLY A 62 -5.48 17.99 -2.55
N ASP A 63 -6.07 16.86 -2.16
CA ASP A 63 -7.18 16.78 -1.19
C ASP A 63 -6.85 15.92 0.04
N GLY A 64 -5.72 15.21 0.03
CA GLY A 64 -5.26 14.39 1.15
C GLY A 64 -5.85 12.98 1.16
N ASN A 65 -6.50 12.53 0.08
CA ASN A 65 -6.99 11.16 0.00
C ASN A 65 -5.84 10.16 -0.16
N LEU A 66 -5.81 9.13 0.67
CA LEU A 66 -4.75 8.13 0.79
C LEU A 66 -5.32 6.73 0.60
N HIS A 67 -4.69 5.99 -0.30
CA HIS A 67 -4.97 4.58 -0.59
C HIS A 67 -3.72 3.74 -0.30
N PRO A 68 -3.52 3.27 0.94
CA PRO A 68 -2.52 2.28 1.26
C PRO A 68 -2.92 0.93 0.67
N LEU A 69 -2.04 0.38 -0.16
CA LEU A 69 -2.14 -0.91 -0.83
C LEU A 69 -1.19 -1.88 -0.12
N ILE A 70 -1.73 -2.75 0.72
CA ILE A 70 -0.96 -3.74 1.46
C ILE A 70 -0.78 -4.94 0.54
N LEU A 71 0.46 -5.21 0.13
CA LEU A 71 0.78 -6.29 -0.81
C LEU A 71 1.06 -7.59 -0.04
N TYR A 72 0.41 -8.68 -0.45
CA TYR A 72 0.50 -9.97 0.21
C TYR A 72 0.26 -11.12 -0.77
N ASP A 73 0.60 -12.34 -0.35
CA ASP A 73 0.22 -13.57 -1.04
C ASP A 73 -1.08 -14.15 -0.48
N TYR A 74 -2.14 -14.22 -1.29
CA TYR A 74 -3.44 -14.76 -0.87
C TYR A 74 -3.41 -16.25 -0.56
N GLU A 75 -2.49 -17.00 -1.17
CA GLU A 75 -2.32 -18.43 -0.89
C GLU A 75 -1.65 -18.69 0.47
N ASN A 76 -1.15 -17.64 1.13
CA ASN A 76 -0.54 -17.69 2.45
C ASN A 76 -1.49 -17.13 3.53
N PRO A 77 -2.16 -17.97 4.34
CA PRO A 77 -3.08 -17.52 5.38
C PRO A 77 -2.45 -16.60 6.43
N GLU A 78 -1.15 -16.74 6.70
CA GLU A 78 -0.44 -15.87 7.65
C GLU A 78 -0.30 -14.46 7.09
N GLU A 79 -0.02 -14.33 5.78
CA GLU A 79 0.05 -13.02 5.13
C GLU A 79 -1.33 -12.38 4.98
N VAL A 80 -2.38 -13.17 4.77
CA VAL A 80 -3.78 -12.70 4.83
C VAL A 80 -4.10 -12.11 6.21
N GLU A 81 -3.76 -12.81 7.29
CA GLU A 81 -3.99 -12.30 8.64
C GLU A 81 -3.15 -11.04 8.94
N LYS A 82 -1.88 -11.04 8.51
CA LYS A 82 -1.01 -9.87 8.62
C LYS A 82 -1.59 -8.68 7.85
N SER A 83 -2.13 -8.88 6.65
CA SER A 83 -2.66 -7.78 5.84
C SER A 83 -3.84 -7.09 6.52
N HIS A 84 -4.74 -7.85 7.15
CA HIS A 84 -5.83 -7.29 7.95
C HIS A 84 -5.32 -6.52 9.17
N LYS A 85 -4.36 -7.08 9.94
CA LYS A 85 -3.75 -6.39 11.09
C LYS A 85 -3.01 -5.11 10.70
N ILE A 86 -2.35 -5.09 9.53
CA ILE A 86 -1.75 -3.86 8.98
C ILE A 86 -2.85 -2.84 8.69
N GLY A 87 -3.94 -3.26 8.04
CA GLY A 87 -5.08 -2.39 7.75
C GLY A 87 -5.66 -1.74 9.01
N GLU A 88 -5.87 -2.50 10.07
CA GLU A 88 -6.36 -2.00 11.36
C GLU A 88 -5.41 -0.97 12.01
N GLU A 89 -4.10 -1.21 11.94
CA GLU A 89 -3.11 -0.27 12.48
C GLU A 89 -3.01 1.01 11.65
N ILE A 90 -3.09 0.91 10.32
CA ILE A 90 -3.12 2.08 9.44
C ILE A 90 -4.39 2.89 9.69
N LEU A 91 -5.54 2.23 9.83
CA LEU A 91 -6.80 2.88 10.19
C LEU A 91 -6.68 3.61 11.53
N SER A 92 -6.11 2.94 12.53
CA SER A 92 -5.86 3.54 13.84
C SER A 92 -4.93 4.75 13.76
N ALA A 93 -3.94 4.72 12.87
CA ALA A 93 -3.08 5.86 12.59
C ALA A 93 -3.89 7.01 12.01
N CYS A 94 -4.66 6.79 10.94
CA CYS A 94 -5.52 7.83 10.35
C CYS A 94 -6.43 8.47 11.40
N ILE A 95 -7.10 7.70 12.26
CA ILE A 95 -7.97 8.23 13.33
C ILE A 95 -7.20 9.17 14.27
N ARG A 96 -5.96 8.85 14.64
CA ARG A 96 -5.13 9.73 15.51
C ARG A 96 -4.85 11.09 14.88
N TYR A 97 -4.79 11.19 13.54
CA TYR A 97 -4.61 12.47 12.84
C TYR A 97 -5.93 13.22 12.59
N GLY A 98 -7.07 12.72 13.08
CA GLY A 98 -8.32 13.47 13.22
C GLY A 98 -9.25 13.44 12.00
N VAL A 99 -9.32 12.33 11.27
CA VAL A 99 -10.00 12.27 9.96
C VAL A 99 -11.14 11.25 9.89
N PRO A 100 -12.25 11.57 9.19
CA PRO A 100 -13.33 10.63 8.94
C PRO A 100 -12.93 9.59 7.89
N PHE A 101 -13.08 8.32 8.25
CA PHE A 101 -12.80 7.16 7.39
C PHE A 101 -13.83 7.00 6.28
N ARG A 102 -13.40 6.67 5.05
CA ARG A 102 -14.26 6.22 3.95
C ARG A 102 -13.91 4.78 3.59
N ARG A 103 -14.82 3.85 3.93
CA ARG A 103 -15.00 2.45 3.48
C ARG A 103 -13.79 1.69 2.87
N THR A 104 -13.46 0.54 3.47
CA THR A 104 -12.57 -0.48 2.86
C THR A 104 -13.14 -1.04 1.57
N TRP A 105 -12.31 -1.18 0.53
CA TRP A 105 -12.66 -1.90 -0.70
C TRP A 105 -11.79 -3.13 -0.81
N ASN A 106 -12.41 -4.31 -0.72
CA ASN A 106 -11.77 -5.57 -1.12
C ASN A 106 -12.12 -5.81 -2.59
N TRP A 107 -11.12 -5.75 -3.46
CA TRP A 107 -11.24 -6.18 -4.84
C TRP A 107 -10.83 -7.65 -4.89
N TYR A 108 -11.80 -8.56 -4.70
CA TYR A 108 -11.66 -9.97 -5.07
C TYR A 108 -11.92 -10.13 -6.57
#